data_AF-A0A2H6N2A2-F1
#
_entry.id   AF-A0A2H6N2A2-F1
#
_cell.length_a   1.000
_cell.length_b   1.000
_cell.length_c   1.000
_cell.angle_alpha   90.00
_cell.angle_beta   90.00
_cell.angle_gamma   90.00
#
_symmetry.space_group_name_H-M   'P 1'
#
loop_
_entity.id
_entity.type
_entity.pdbx_description
1 polymer ?
#
loop_
_entity_poly.entity_id
_entity_poly.type
_entity_poly.pdbx_seq_one_letter_code
_entity_poly.pdbx_strand_id
1 'polypeptide(L)'
;GVVQEFMASMAAMDLTQLISDPTHTGGSTLDLIFVSGQWQSDFKLGALVIEPLSWTDHSLLRLDFLTATPDRRESEPPRWFRPRRLMEPDRFQEELGELPETLAHGSARE
;
A
#
# COMPACT_ATOMS: atom_id res chain seq x y z
N GLY A 1 10.59 -13.11 22.72
CA GLY A 1 10.78 -13.84 21.45
C GLY A 1 10.70 -12.84 20.33
N VAL A 2 11.53 -12.96 19.28
CA VAL A 2 11.81 -11.88 18.32
C VAL A 2 10.55 -11.22 17.75
N VAL A 3 9.54 -12.00 17.34
CA VAL A 3 8.26 -11.47 16.82
C VAL A 3 7.50 -10.67 17.89
N GLN A 4 7.45 -11.17 19.13
CA GLN A 4 6.77 -10.49 20.22
C GLN A 4 7.45 -9.17 20.59
N GLU A 5 8.79 -9.13 20.60
CA GLU A 5 9.57 -7.91 20.87
C GLU A 5 9.41 -6.89 19.75
N PHE A 6 9.38 -7.35 18.50
CA PHE A 6 9.08 -6.50 17.35
C PHE A 6 7.69 -5.88 17.48
N MET A 7 6.66 -6.69 17.73
CA MET A 7 5.28 -6.19 17.90
C MET A 7 5.13 -5.26 19.09
N ALA A 8 5.79 -5.56 20.22
CA ALA A 8 5.83 -4.68 21.38
C ALA A 8 6.51 -3.34 21.06
N SER A 9 7.56 -3.35 20.24
CA SER A 9 8.23 -2.12 19.81
C SER A 9 7.33 -1.26 18.92
N MET A 10 6.60 -1.88 17.98
CA MET A 10 5.63 -1.15 17.15
C MET A 10 4.52 -0.53 18.01
N ALA A 11 3.96 -1.30 18.94
CA ALA A 11 2.95 -0.80 19.88
C ALA A 11 3.49 0.34 20.77
N ALA A 12 4.73 0.24 21.25
CA ALA A 12 5.37 1.30 22.03
C ALA A 12 5.59 2.59 21.23
N MET A 13 5.70 2.50 19.90
CA MET A 13 5.74 3.64 18.99
C MET A 13 4.35 4.15 18.57
N ASP A 14 3.30 3.68 19.25
CA ASP A 14 1.90 3.98 18.91
C ASP A 14 1.56 3.58 17.46
N LEU A 15 2.13 2.48 16.98
CA LEU A 15 1.83 1.94 15.66
C LEU A 15 0.86 0.76 15.76
N THR A 16 -0.19 0.80 14.95
CA THR A 16 -1.18 -0.28 14.80
C THR A 16 -0.94 -1.02 13.50
N GLN A 17 -0.90 -2.35 13.55
CA GLN A 17 -0.80 -3.19 12.36
C GLN A 17 -2.15 -3.27 11.65
N LEU A 18 -2.18 -3.05 10.33
CA LEU A 18 -3.40 -3.14 9.51
C LEU A 18 -3.67 -4.54 8.95
N ILE A 19 -2.64 -5.34 8.74
CA ILE A 19 -2.73 -6.66 8.10
C ILE A 19 -2.32 -7.73 9.08
N SER A 20 -3.20 -8.70 9.31
CA SER A 20 -2.89 -9.91 10.08
C SER A 20 -3.10 -11.20 9.29
N ASP A 21 -3.65 -11.09 8.08
CA ASP A 21 -3.88 -12.23 7.19
C ASP A 21 -2.58 -12.67 6.50
N PRO A 22 -2.52 -13.92 5.99
CA PRO A 22 -1.38 -14.38 5.21
C PRO A 22 -1.16 -13.52 3.97
N THR A 23 0.10 -13.15 3.74
CA THR A 23 0.52 -12.39 2.54
C THR A 23 1.40 -13.23 1.62
N HIS A 24 1.74 -14.44 2.04
CA HIS A 24 2.56 -15.39 1.32
C HIS A 24 1.81 -16.72 1.16
N THR A 25 2.02 -17.40 0.04
CA THR A 25 1.40 -18.69 -0.31
C THR A 25 1.66 -19.80 0.70
N GLY A 26 2.72 -19.69 1.51
CA GLY A 26 3.03 -20.58 2.63
C GLY A 26 2.15 -20.37 3.88
N GLY A 27 1.17 -19.46 3.83
CA GLY A 27 0.26 -19.18 4.95
C GLY A 27 0.85 -18.24 6.00
N SER A 28 1.97 -17.57 5.71
CA SER A 28 2.64 -16.64 6.60
C SER A 28 2.31 -15.18 6.27
N THR A 29 2.32 -14.34 7.30
CA THR A 29 2.22 -12.87 7.18
C THR A 29 3.64 -12.30 7.23
N LEU A 30 4.24 -12.12 6.06
CA LEU A 30 5.61 -11.60 5.94
C LEU A 30 5.63 -10.12 5.58
N ASP A 31 4.56 -9.65 4.94
CA ASP A 31 4.39 -8.26 4.54
C ASP A 31 3.56 -7.54 5.60
N LEU A 32 4.14 -6.48 6.18
CA LEU A 32 3.58 -5.81 7.34
C LEU A 32 3.27 -4.35 7.00
N ILE A 33 2.08 -3.90 7.38
CA ILE A 33 1.68 -2.50 7.25
C ILE A 33 1.29 -1.98 8.63
N PHE A 34 1.94 -0.88 9.01
CA PHE A 34 1.70 -0.19 10.27
C PHE A 34 1.26 1.25 10.02
N VAL A 35 0.34 1.72 10.85
CA VAL A 35 -0.16 3.10 10.84
C VAL A 35 -0.05 3.69 12.24
N SER A 36 0.29 4.97 12.33
CA SER A 36 0.31 5.72 13.59
C SER A 36 -1.07 5.70 14.23
N GLY A 37 -1.23 5.52 15.54
CA GLY A 37 -2.51 5.42 16.25
C GLY A 37 -3.45 6.59 16.01
N GLN A 38 -2.91 7.75 15.63
CA GLN A 38 -3.66 8.96 15.30
C GLN A 38 -4.19 8.99 13.85
N TRP A 39 -3.79 8.05 12.99
CA TRP A 39 -4.09 8.06 11.55
C TRP A 39 -5.58 8.15 11.22
N GLN A 40 -6.47 7.64 12.08
CA GLN A 40 -7.92 7.65 11.84
C GLN A 40 -8.55 9.06 11.90
N SER A 41 -7.89 10.03 12.54
CA SER A 41 -8.34 11.43 12.51
C SER A 41 -8.14 12.06 11.14
N ASP A 42 -7.09 11.65 10.44
CA ASP A 42 -6.63 12.26 9.21
C ASP A 42 -7.06 11.44 7.98
N PHE A 43 -7.22 10.13 8.16
CA PHE A 43 -7.54 9.17 7.10
C PHE A 43 -8.60 8.15 7.53
N LYS A 44 -9.57 7.88 6.67
CA LYS A 44 -10.45 6.71 6.82
C LYS A 44 -9.96 5.60 5.90
N LEU A 45 -9.63 4.44 6.43
CA LEU A 45 -9.37 3.27 5.58
C LEU A 45 -10.72 2.76 5.06
N GLY A 46 -10.83 2.67 3.74
CA GLY A 46 -11.91 2.01 3.04
C GLY A 46 -11.65 0.51 2.99
N ALA A 47 -11.44 -0.01 1.79
CA ALA A 47 -11.11 -1.41 1.59
C ALA A 47 -9.61 -1.68 1.80
N LEU A 48 -9.31 -2.77 2.51
CA LEU A 48 -8.02 -3.44 2.46
C LEU A 48 -8.23 -4.78 1.79
N VAL A 49 -7.55 -5.01 0.66
CA VAL A 49 -7.68 -6.22 -0.14
C VAL A 49 -6.32 -6.89 -0.27
N ILE A 50 -6.31 -8.20 -0.10
CA ILE A 50 -5.13 -9.05 -0.31
C ILE A 50 -5.46 -9.96 -1.49
N GLU A 51 -4.77 -9.75 -2.61
CA GLU A 51 -5.04 -10.44 -3.87
C GLU A 51 -3.86 -11.35 -4.23
N PRO A 52 -4.07 -12.66 -4.46
CA PRO A 52 -2.99 -13.55 -4.86
C PRO A 52 -2.53 -13.20 -6.28
N LEU A 53 -1.22 -13.13 -6.49
CA LEU A 53 -0.62 -12.90 -7.80
C LEU A 53 -0.16 -14.22 -8.42
N SER A 54 -0.30 -14.36 -9.74
CA SER A 54 0.01 -15.61 -10.44
C SER A 54 1.52 -15.88 -10.62
N TRP A 55 2.36 -14.86 -10.44
CA TRP A 55 3.77 -14.86 -10.84
C TRP A 55 4.74 -14.64 -9.67
N THR A 56 4.23 -14.54 -8.44
CA THR A 56 5.01 -14.47 -7.20
C THR A 56 4.32 -15.29 -6.12
N ASP A 57 5.08 -15.74 -5.15
CA ASP A 57 4.61 -16.41 -3.94
C ASP A 57 4.06 -15.44 -2.88
N HIS A 58 4.13 -14.13 -3.13
CA HIS A 58 3.50 -13.07 -2.33
C HIS A 58 2.16 -12.62 -2.94
N SER A 59 1.32 -12.00 -2.11
CA SER A 59 0.05 -11.40 -2.51
C SER A 59 0.18 -9.88 -2.67
N LEU A 60 -0.59 -9.30 -3.57
CA LEU A 60 -0.76 -7.86 -3.70
C LEU A 60 -1.58 -7.32 -2.53
N LEU A 61 -1.08 -6.28 -1.87
CA LEU A 61 -1.78 -5.57 -0.80
C LEU A 61 -2.32 -4.25 -1.34
N ARG A 62 -3.64 -4.11 -1.38
CA ARG A 62 -4.32 -2.91 -1.87
C ARG A 62 -5.06 -2.23 -0.73
N LEU A 63 -4.70 -0.97 -0.47
CA LEU A 63 -5.31 -0.15 0.58
C LEU A 63 -5.99 1.05 -0.06
N ASP A 64 -7.24 1.27 0.30
CA ASP A 64 -8.02 2.43 -0.10
C ASP A 64 -8.15 3.39 1.07
N PHE A 65 -7.74 4.65 0.88
CA PHE A 65 -7.86 5.70 1.88
C PHE A 65 -8.94 6.70 1.44
N LEU A 66 -10.07 6.66 2.13
CA LEU A 66 -11.24 7.50 1.92
C LEU A 66 -11.03 8.86 2.61
N THR A 67 -10.13 9.69 2.09
CA THR A 67 -10.03 11.09 2.53
C THR A 67 -10.67 12.06 1.56
N ALA A 68 -11.08 13.22 2.09
CA ALA A 68 -11.09 14.43 1.28
C ALA A 68 -9.71 14.55 0.62
N THR A 69 -9.69 14.99 -0.64
CA THR A 69 -8.48 15.21 -1.47
C THR A 69 -7.24 15.41 -0.61
N PRO A 70 -6.20 14.58 -0.75
CA PRO A 70 -4.98 14.72 0.05
C PRO A 70 -4.61 16.19 0.00
N ASP A 71 -4.34 16.79 1.17
CA ASP A 71 -3.87 18.17 1.34
C ASP A 71 -2.47 18.24 0.71
N ARG A 72 -2.48 18.13 -0.61
CA ARG A 72 -1.36 18.20 -1.49
C ARG A 72 -0.94 19.64 -1.33
N ARG A 73 0.28 19.88 -0.86
CA ARG A 73 0.95 21.15 -1.14
C ARG A 73 0.78 21.37 -2.65
N GLU A 74 -0.17 22.23 -3.04
CA GLU A 74 -0.73 22.33 -4.40
C GLU A 74 0.31 22.75 -5.45
N SER A 75 1.58 22.87 -5.06
CA SER A 75 2.67 23.45 -5.82
C SER A 75 3.67 22.46 -6.45
N GLU A 76 3.68 21.17 -6.07
CA GLU A 76 4.61 20.20 -6.70
C GLU A 76 3.89 19.17 -7.59
N PRO A 77 4.38 18.93 -8.82
CA PRO A 77 3.88 17.85 -9.68
C PRO A 77 4.18 16.48 -9.02
N PRO A 78 3.36 15.44 -9.32
CA PRO A 78 3.62 14.11 -8.77
C PRO A 78 4.99 13.64 -9.25
N ARG A 79 5.86 13.24 -8.33
CA ARG A 79 7.15 12.65 -8.68
C ARG A 79 6.94 11.16 -8.93
N TRP A 80 6.94 10.78 -10.19
CA TRP A 80 6.95 9.38 -10.59
C TRP A 80 8.36 8.81 -10.41
N PHE A 81 8.52 7.89 -9.46
CA PHE A 81 9.72 7.09 -9.38
C PHE A 81 9.49 5.78 -10.12
N ARG A 82 10.25 5.52 -11.18
CA ARG A 82 10.26 4.21 -11.85
C ARG A 82 11.40 3.38 -11.26
N PRO A 83 11.12 2.38 -10.40
CA PRO A 83 12.16 1.52 -9.87
C PRO A 83 12.85 0.79 -11.02
N ARG A 84 14.18 0.85 -11.08
CA ARG A 84 14.96 0.22 -12.18
C ARG A 84 14.96 -1.32 -12.12
N ARG A 85 14.45 -1.91 -11.04
CA ARG A 85 14.54 -3.35 -10.73
C ARG A 85 13.22 -3.94 -10.25
N LEU A 86 12.08 -3.37 -10.69
CA LEU A 86 10.82 -4.07 -10.48
C LEU A 86 10.89 -5.40 -11.25
N MET A 87 10.57 -6.51 -10.58
CA MET A 87 10.87 -7.85 -11.10
C MET A 87 10.16 -8.12 -12.43
N GLU A 88 8.91 -7.66 -12.58
CA GLU A 88 8.10 -7.76 -13.79
C GLU A 88 7.22 -6.49 -13.90
N PRO A 89 7.75 -5.36 -14.42
CA PRO A 89 7.07 -4.07 -14.35
C PRO A 89 5.78 -4.02 -15.16
N ASP A 90 5.75 -4.66 -16.33
CA ASP A 90 4.60 -4.64 -17.23
C ASP A 90 3.45 -5.46 -16.64
N ARG A 91 3.73 -6.67 -16.12
CA ARG A 91 2.73 -7.52 -15.46
C ARG A 91 2.21 -6.94 -14.15
N PHE A 92 3.09 -6.29 -13.38
CA PHE A 92 2.66 -5.56 -12.20
C PHE A 92 1.66 -4.45 -12.57
N GLN A 93 1.88 -3.76 -13.68
CA GLN A 93 0.96 -2.74 -14.17
C GLN A 93 -0.35 -3.34 -14.70
N GLU A 94 -0.33 -4.50 -15.36
CA GLU A 94 -1.53 -5.23 -15.78
C GLU A 94 -2.38 -5.70 -14.58
N GLU A 95 -1.74 -6.26 -13.55
CA GLU A 95 -2.42 -6.75 -12.33
C GLU A 95 -2.97 -5.60 -11.47
N LEU A 96 -2.32 -4.44 -11.45
CA LEU A 96 -2.88 -3.23 -10.82
C LEU A 96 -4.17 -2.73 -11.51
N GLY A 97 -4.43 -3.17 -12.75
CA GLY A 97 -5.53 -2.70 -13.59
C GLY A 97 -5.38 -1.23 -14.00
N GLU A 98 -6.44 -0.67 -14.59
CA GLU A 98 -6.49 0.78 -14.78
C GLU A 98 -6.62 1.45 -13.40
N LEU A 99 -5.54 2.13 -13.00
CA LEU A 99 -5.60 3.06 -11.88
C LEU A 99 -6.74 4.05 -12.18
N PRO A 100 -7.70 4.26 -11.27
CA PRO A 100 -8.84 5.11 -11.54
C PRO A 100 -8.37 6.48 -12.04
N GLU A 101 -9.00 7.00 -13.10
CA GLU A 101 -8.63 8.26 -13.78
C GLU A 101 -8.56 9.47 -12.82
N THR A 102 -9.14 9.35 -11.63
CA THR A 102 -9.01 10.30 -10.52
C THR A 102 -7.59 10.45 -9.98
N LEU A 103 -6.69 9.49 -10.24
CA LEU A 103 -5.26 9.53 -9.91
C LEU A 103 -4.38 9.86 -11.13
N ALA A 104 -4.91 9.72 -12.34
CA ALA A 104 -4.22 10.00 -13.59
C ALA A 104 -4.78 11.27 -14.23
N HIS A 105 -4.25 12.44 -13.88
CA HIS A 105 -4.60 13.66 -14.60
C HIS A 105 -3.63 13.94 -15.74
N GLY A 106 -4.18 13.80 -16.95
CA GLY A 106 -3.86 14.63 -18.10
C GLY A 106 -2.60 14.27 -18.87
N SER A 107 -2.67 13.23 -19.70
CA SER A 107 -1.97 13.31 -21.00
C SER A 107 -2.68 14.38 -21.83
N ALA A 108 -2.32 15.65 -21.62
CA ALA A 108 -2.63 16.71 -22.55
C ALA A 108 -1.72 16.50 -23.77
N ARG A 109 -2.30 15.82 -24.76
CA ARG A 109 -1.81 15.69 -26.11
C ARG A 109 -1.86 17.08 -26.76
N GLU A 110 -0.72 17.59 -27.19
CA GLU A 110 -0.56 18.42 -28.39
C GLU A 110 0.81 18.11 -29.03
#